data_AF-A0A4R8B8X3-F1
#
_entry.id   AF-A0A4R8B8X3-F1
#
_cell.length_a   1.000
_cell.length_b   1.000
_cell.length_c   1.000
_cell.angle_alpha   90.00
_cell.angle_beta   90.00
_cell.angle_gamma   90.00
#
_symmetry.space_group_name_H-M   'P 1'
#
loop_
_entity.id
_entity.type
_entity.pdbx_description
1 polymer ?
#
loop_
_entity_poly.entity_id
_entity_poly.type
_entity_poly.pdbx_seq_one_letter_code
_entity_poly.pdbx_strand_id
1 'polypeptide(L)'
;MQILIKKSTAAFLLIASANLVVAFLAFFVLPPKFFYDSAILVYDKYNEIGYFGSYPLTILFYKITGLRYLPFPIIALIQFPILLYILYKIGIPDNFERVNVKNILVYLGILMIAVFVSMPSKEFVTFLYVSPIVFMCLNAQFSLKKTIWCTILLLIIFGAFYRPYYALIPIIGGGMYLISLISFKNKTITTIFYGLLIAVFLSFSHGIIKGKYLSEVSRELVNNDRIGSADANSMIVSPVKTDTWYGETIGIFYGFFTVNIPVNGLKHIFSPQIIIFIIWQLLLFYILLVRFSKCLQNRKKYPKELLVLLIIFSFFIVQGVFEPDLGTAVRHKIGIFPLIYFALYYESFRKELQ
;
A
#
# COMPACT_ATOMS: atom_id res chain seq x y z
N MET A 1 27.91 21.61 24.67
CA MET A 1 26.77 20.68 24.91
C MET A 1 26.76 19.68 23.77
N GLN A 2 27.28 18.46 23.95
CA GLN A 2 27.28 17.45 22.88
C GLN A 2 25.85 16.93 22.71
N ILE A 3 25.23 17.23 21.57
CA ILE A 3 23.95 16.62 21.19
C ILE A 3 24.27 15.16 20.84
N LEU A 4 24.15 14.27 21.82
CA LEU A 4 24.28 12.83 21.62
C LEU A 4 23.05 12.33 20.87
N ILE A 5 23.16 12.25 19.54
CA ILE A 5 22.14 11.64 18.69
C ILE A 5 22.08 10.14 19.00
N LYS A 6 20.88 9.61 19.28
CA LYS A 6 20.67 8.15 19.47
C LYS A 6 21.14 7.39 18.21
N LYS A 7 21.75 6.22 18.39
CA LYS A 7 22.22 5.37 17.27
C LYS A 7 21.10 5.05 16.27
N SER A 8 19.90 4.75 16.75
CA SER A 8 18.72 4.49 15.93
C SER A 8 18.34 5.69 15.05
N THR A 9 18.35 6.90 15.61
CA THR A 9 18.09 8.16 14.90
C THR A 9 19.17 8.44 13.86
N ALA A 10 20.44 8.26 14.22
CA ALA A 10 21.55 8.41 13.28
C ALA A 10 21.43 7.42 12.10
N ALA A 11 21.09 6.15 12.37
CA ALA A 11 20.87 5.15 11.32
C ALA A 11 19.69 5.51 10.41
N PHE A 12 18.58 5.99 10.96
CA PHE A 12 17.44 6.46 10.17
C PHE A 12 17.83 7.63 9.25
N LEU A 13 18.52 8.63 9.79
CA LEU A 13 18.96 9.78 9.01
C LEU A 13 19.96 9.37 7.93
N LEU A 14 20.91 8.47 8.23
CA LEU A 14 21.86 7.96 7.24
C LEU A 14 21.15 7.23 6.09
N ILE A 15 20.20 6.35 6.41
CA ILE A 15 19.42 5.62 5.41
C ILE A 15 18.56 6.59 4.60
N ALA A 16 17.94 7.59 5.24
CA ALA A 16 17.18 8.62 4.56
C ALA A 16 18.06 9.44 3.61
N SER A 17 19.25 9.89 4.05
CA SER A 17 20.20 10.63 3.22
C SER A 17 20.72 9.80 2.05
N ALA A 18 21.08 8.53 2.26
CA ALA A 18 21.50 7.64 1.19
C ALA A 18 20.39 7.44 0.14
N ASN A 19 19.14 7.26 0.60
CA ASN A 19 18.00 7.08 -0.31
C ASN A 19 17.53 8.39 -0.96
N LEU A 20 17.84 9.56 -0.38
CA LEU A 20 17.64 10.85 -1.05
C LEU A 20 18.54 10.97 -2.28
N VAL A 21 19.79 10.50 -2.18
CA VAL A 21 20.70 10.40 -3.33
C VAL A 21 20.14 9.45 -4.38
N VAL A 22 19.60 8.29 -3.97
CA VAL A 22 18.91 7.36 -4.89
C VAL A 22 17.71 8.03 -5.56
N ALA A 23 16.87 8.74 -4.81
CA ALA A 23 15.69 9.43 -5.34
C ALA A 23 16.09 10.49 -6.38
N PHE A 24 17.18 11.23 -6.14
CA PHE A 24 17.72 12.19 -7.10
C PHE A 24 18.26 11.49 -8.37
N LEU A 25 19.03 10.41 -8.20
CA LEU A 25 19.65 9.68 -9.30
C LEU A 25 18.67 8.82 -10.11
N ALA A 26 17.51 8.50 -9.53
CA ALA A 26 16.49 7.65 -10.14
C ALA A 26 16.09 8.13 -11.55
N PHE A 27 15.99 9.44 -11.77
CA PHE A 27 15.68 10.01 -13.08
C PHE A 27 16.70 9.62 -14.17
N PHE A 28 17.98 9.51 -13.82
CA PHE A 28 19.06 9.26 -14.77
C PHE A 28 19.33 7.76 -15.01
N VAL A 29 18.89 6.91 -14.08
CA VAL A 29 19.22 5.47 -14.08
C VAL A 29 18.02 4.61 -14.47
N LEU A 30 16.79 5.03 -14.11
CA LEU A 30 15.61 4.19 -14.32
C LEU A 30 15.21 4.13 -15.81
N PRO A 31 14.71 2.96 -16.28
CA PRO A 31 14.15 2.85 -17.62
C PRO A 31 12.91 3.73 -17.85
N PRO A 32 12.62 4.15 -19.10
CA PRO A 32 11.49 5.03 -19.45
C PRO A 32 10.13 4.61 -18.88
N LYS A 33 9.87 3.30 -18.78
CA LYS A 33 8.60 2.76 -18.26
C LYS A 33 8.24 3.19 -16.85
N PHE A 34 9.23 3.52 -16.02
CA PHE A 34 8.97 4.03 -14.67
C PHE A 34 8.29 5.40 -14.68
N PHE A 35 8.45 6.16 -15.77
CA PHE A 35 7.97 7.54 -15.92
C PHE A 35 6.66 7.67 -16.71
N TYR A 36 6.07 6.59 -17.25
CA TYR A 36 4.86 6.67 -18.06
C TYR A 36 3.68 7.31 -17.31
N ASP A 37 3.43 6.87 -16.07
CA ASP A 37 2.41 7.48 -15.20
C ASP A 37 2.70 8.96 -14.92
N SER A 38 3.96 9.29 -14.60
CA SER A 38 4.39 10.66 -14.31
C SER A 38 4.27 11.57 -15.53
N ALA A 39 4.51 11.05 -16.73
CA ALA A 39 4.33 11.79 -17.98
C ALA A 39 2.85 12.16 -18.20
N ILE A 40 1.91 11.25 -17.92
CA ILE A 40 0.47 11.57 -17.97
C ILE A 40 0.16 12.70 -16.98
N LEU A 41 0.72 12.62 -15.76
CA LEU A 41 0.49 13.63 -14.72
C LEU A 41 1.07 15.02 -15.06
N VAL A 42 2.24 15.04 -15.70
CA VAL A 42 2.99 16.26 -16.00
C VAL A 42 2.63 16.89 -17.34
N TYR A 43 2.14 16.11 -18.30
CA TYR A 43 1.68 16.65 -19.58
C TYR A 43 0.18 16.84 -19.63
N ASP A 44 -0.58 16.29 -18.66
CA ASP A 44 -2.05 16.30 -18.71
C ASP A 44 -2.53 15.82 -20.08
N LYS A 45 -1.97 14.68 -20.50
CA LYS A 45 -2.04 14.18 -21.89
C LYS A 45 -3.48 14.07 -22.40
N TYR A 46 -4.44 13.87 -21.50
CA TYR A 46 -5.85 13.66 -21.80
C TYR A 46 -6.75 14.81 -21.35
N ASN A 47 -6.19 15.95 -20.93
CA ASN A 47 -6.92 17.09 -20.35
C ASN A 47 -7.88 16.66 -19.23
N GLU A 48 -7.34 15.87 -18.30
CA GLU A 48 -8.10 15.19 -17.25
C GLU A 48 -8.21 16.02 -15.97
N ILE A 49 -7.66 17.23 -15.89
CA ILE A 49 -7.72 18.05 -14.67
C ILE A 49 -9.15 18.15 -14.12
N GLY A 50 -9.31 17.78 -12.85
CA GLY A 50 -10.61 17.78 -12.20
C GLY A 50 -10.54 17.35 -10.74
N TYR A 51 -11.70 17.36 -10.09
CA TYR A 51 -11.84 17.07 -8.66
C TYR A 51 -12.16 15.60 -8.33
N PHE A 52 -12.39 14.77 -9.36
CA PHE A 52 -12.81 13.38 -9.19
C PHE A 52 -11.88 12.45 -9.96
N GLY A 53 -11.35 11.44 -9.28
CA GLY A 53 -10.48 10.43 -9.86
C GLY A 53 -9.00 10.65 -9.57
N SER A 54 -8.25 9.56 -9.61
CA SER A 54 -6.86 9.56 -9.16
C SER A 54 -5.94 10.37 -10.07
N TYR A 55 -6.11 10.33 -11.39
CA TYR A 55 -5.36 11.16 -12.34
C TYR A 55 -5.77 12.65 -12.24
N PRO A 56 -7.06 13.01 -12.43
CA PRO A 56 -7.53 14.40 -12.36
C PRO A 56 -7.04 15.19 -11.15
N LEU A 57 -7.25 14.63 -9.95
CA LEU A 57 -6.92 15.31 -8.70
C LEU A 57 -5.42 15.39 -8.48
N THR A 58 -4.66 14.39 -8.93
CA THR A 58 -3.19 14.42 -8.83
C THR A 58 -2.60 15.47 -9.76
N ILE A 59 -3.09 15.57 -11.00
CA ILE A 59 -2.66 16.62 -11.94
C ILE A 59 -2.97 17.99 -11.36
N LEU A 60 -4.18 18.18 -10.81
CA LEU A 60 -4.58 19.41 -10.13
C LEU A 60 -3.65 19.73 -8.96
N PHE A 61 -3.32 18.75 -8.11
CA PHE A 61 -2.39 18.91 -7.00
C PHE A 61 -1.01 19.40 -7.46
N TYR A 62 -0.41 18.75 -8.46
CA TYR A 62 0.91 19.15 -8.97
C TYR A 62 0.87 20.50 -9.73
N LYS A 63 -0.28 20.85 -10.33
CA LYS A 63 -0.50 22.15 -10.97
C LYS A 63 -0.59 23.28 -9.93
N ILE A 64 -1.40 23.11 -8.89
CA ILE A 64 -1.60 24.11 -7.83
C ILE A 64 -0.30 24.32 -7.03
N THR A 65 0.41 23.24 -6.71
CA THR A 65 1.68 23.32 -5.96
C THR A 65 2.86 23.83 -6.80
N GLY A 66 2.68 23.98 -8.12
CA GLY A 66 3.76 24.37 -9.05
C GLY A 66 4.81 23.28 -9.29
N LEU A 67 4.75 22.15 -8.56
CA LEU A 67 5.69 21.05 -8.67
C LEU A 67 5.72 20.41 -10.06
N ARG A 68 4.61 20.47 -10.81
CA ARG A 68 4.54 19.98 -12.20
C ARG A 68 5.58 20.60 -13.14
N TYR A 69 6.00 21.83 -12.87
CA TYR A 69 6.93 22.58 -13.73
C TYR A 69 8.40 22.38 -13.37
N LEU A 70 8.69 21.63 -12.31
CA LEU A 70 10.05 21.37 -11.86
C LEU A 70 10.63 20.12 -12.54
N PRO A 71 11.95 20.06 -12.78
CA PRO A 71 12.64 18.84 -13.16
C PRO A 71 12.43 17.73 -12.12
N PHE A 72 12.30 16.47 -12.57
CA PHE A 72 12.03 15.33 -11.69
C PHE A 72 13.06 15.18 -10.55
N PRO A 73 14.39 15.36 -10.76
CA PRO A 73 15.33 15.32 -9.64
C PRO A 73 15.03 16.36 -8.54
N ILE A 74 14.53 17.54 -8.89
CA ILE A 74 14.15 18.58 -7.91
C ILE A 74 12.88 18.14 -7.17
N ILE A 75 11.91 17.57 -7.89
CA ILE A 75 10.70 17.01 -7.28
C ILE A 75 11.07 15.92 -6.26
N ALA A 76 12.00 15.03 -6.60
CA ALA A 76 12.51 14.00 -5.69
C ALA A 76 13.07 14.62 -4.38
N LEU A 77 13.85 15.69 -4.49
CA LEU A 77 14.42 16.42 -3.35
C LEU A 77 13.36 17.10 -2.47
N ILE A 78 12.13 17.27 -2.94
CA ILE A 78 11.02 17.83 -2.17
C ILE A 78 10.16 16.70 -1.59
N GLN A 79 9.68 15.79 -2.44
CA GLN A 79 8.70 14.80 -2.05
C GLN A 79 9.27 13.76 -1.08
N PHE A 80 10.46 13.24 -1.37
CA PHE A 80 11.05 12.18 -0.56
C PHE A 80 11.32 12.66 0.89
N PRO A 81 11.96 13.82 1.13
CA PRO A 81 12.13 14.33 2.50
C PRO A 81 10.82 14.56 3.25
N ILE A 82 9.75 15.01 2.58
CA ILE A 82 8.42 15.15 3.21
C ILE A 82 7.92 13.80 3.74
N LEU A 83 8.00 12.74 2.93
CA LEU A 83 7.56 11.41 3.35
C LEU A 83 8.42 10.84 4.48
N LEU A 84 9.74 11.07 4.43
CA LEU A 84 10.68 10.63 5.47
C LEU A 84 10.48 11.42 6.77
N TYR A 85 10.15 12.70 6.68
CA TYR A 85 9.78 13.51 7.83
C TYR A 85 8.50 12.99 8.50
N ILE A 86 7.53 12.50 7.72
CA ILE A 86 6.34 11.84 8.29
C ILE A 86 6.72 10.56 9.02
N LEU A 87 7.55 9.70 8.44
CA LEU A 87 8.03 8.49 9.14
C LEU A 87 8.82 8.84 10.42
N TYR A 88 9.64 9.89 10.37
CA TYR A 88 10.32 10.43 11.54
C TYR A 88 9.33 10.88 12.63
N LYS A 89 8.24 11.56 12.25
CA LYS A 89 7.18 12.00 13.17
C LYS A 89 6.32 10.85 13.71
N ILE A 90 6.17 9.75 12.98
CA ILE A 90 5.55 8.52 13.49
C ILE A 90 6.42 7.92 14.61
N GLY A 91 7.73 8.06 14.49
CA GLY A 91 8.71 7.67 15.51
C GLY A 91 9.75 6.70 14.97
N ILE A 92 10.94 6.71 15.57
CA ILE A 92 12.04 5.81 15.23
C ILE A 92 12.20 4.80 16.37
N PRO A 93 12.11 3.49 16.11
CA PRO A 93 12.27 2.48 17.16
C PRO A 93 13.71 2.46 17.70
N ASP A 94 13.88 2.21 19.01
CA ASP A 94 15.21 2.28 19.66
C ASP A 94 16.28 1.34 19.09
N ASN A 95 15.88 0.27 18.40
CA ASN A 95 16.79 -0.69 17.77
C ASN A 95 16.78 -0.58 16.23
N PHE A 96 16.45 0.60 15.68
CA PHE A 96 16.37 0.80 14.23
C PHE A 96 17.70 0.54 13.52
N GLU A 97 18.83 0.69 14.20
CA GLU A 97 20.18 0.47 13.67
C GLU A 97 20.57 -1.01 13.51
N ARG A 98 19.85 -1.92 14.19
CA ARG A 98 20.20 -3.35 14.18
C ARG A 98 19.77 -3.99 12.85
N VAL A 99 20.67 -4.74 12.23
CA VAL A 99 20.36 -5.52 11.03
C VAL A 99 19.56 -6.76 11.43
N ASN A 100 18.23 -6.67 11.33
CA ASN A 100 17.30 -7.79 11.52
C ASN A 100 16.26 -7.78 10.39
N VAL A 101 15.55 -8.90 10.21
CA VAL A 101 14.60 -9.09 9.10
C VAL A 101 13.58 -7.94 9.01
N LYS A 102 12.99 -7.53 10.15
CA LYS A 102 12.01 -6.45 10.20
C LYS A 102 12.61 -5.11 9.77
N ASN A 103 13.81 -4.78 10.24
CA ASN A 103 14.47 -3.52 9.88
C ASN A 103 14.91 -3.52 8.41
N ILE A 104 15.44 -4.64 7.90
CA ILE A 104 15.79 -4.81 6.47
C ILE A 104 14.56 -4.57 5.59
N LEU A 105 13.39 -5.12 5.94
CA LEU A 105 12.15 -4.86 5.21
C LEU A 105 11.80 -3.39 5.15
N VAL A 106 12.03 -2.66 6.24
CA VAL A 106 11.74 -1.22 6.31
C VAL A 106 12.77 -0.42 5.53
N TYR A 107 14.05 -0.80 5.57
CA TYR A 107 15.08 -0.15 4.76
C TYR A 107 14.79 -0.31 3.26
N LEU A 108 14.39 -1.52 2.83
CA LEU A 108 13.93 -1.77 1.46
C LEU A 108 12.65 -1.00 1.14
N GLY A 109 11.74 -0.85 2.11
CA GLY A 109 10.57 0.02 1.99
C GLY A 109 10.94 1.48 1.72
N ILE A 110 11.91 2.02 2.45
CA ILE A 110 12.44 3.38 2.25
C ILE A 110 13.11 3.51 0.87
N LEU A 111 13.85 2.50 0.43
CA LEU A 111 14.41 2.46 -0.92
C LEU A 111 13.33 2.48 -2.00
N MET A 112 12.25 1.73 -1.82
CA MET A 112 11.13 1.75 -2.77
C MET A 112 10.35 3.08 -2.74
N ILE A 113 10.26 3.75 -1.58
CA ILE A 113 9.75 5.12 -1.52
C ILE A 113 10.62 6.05 -2.37
N ALA A 114 11.95 5.96 -2.26
CA ALA A 114 12.86 6.77 -3.08
C ALA A 114 12.65 6.55 -4.58
N VAL A 115 12.47 5.31 -5.01
CA VAL A 115 12.29 4.96 -6.43
C VAL A 115 10.92 5.37 -6.97
N PHE A 116 9.83 5.16 -6.23
CA PHE A 116 8.47 5.41 -6.73
C PHE A 116 7.97 6.84 -6.51
N VAL A 117 8.66 7.62 -5.67
CA VAL A 117 8.29 9.00 -5.33
C VAL A 117 9.38 10.01 -5.76
N SER A 118 10.36 9.58 -6.56
CA SER A 118 11.34 10.48 -7.19
C SER A 118 10.75 11.40 -8.27
N MET A 119 9.45 11.27 -8.54
CA MET A 119 8.75 11.90 -9.66
C MET A 119 7.27 12.02 -9.28
N PRO A 120 6.51 12.92 -9.95
CA PRO A 120 5.09 13.07 -9.71
C PRO A 120 4.37 11.73 -9.72
N SER A 121 3.82 11.35 -8.57
CA SER A 121 3.13 10.09 -8.39
C SER A 121 1.86 10.25 -7.55
N LYS A 122 0.94 9.31 -7.78
CA LYS A 122 -0.27 9.14 -6.98
C LYS A 122 0.05 8.59 -5.59
N GLU A 123 1.16 7.90 -5.42
CA GLU A 123 1.57 7.30 -4.15
C GLU A 123 1.99 8.34 -3.13
N PHE A 124 2.59 9.46 -3.58
CA PHE A 124 2.86 10.59 -2.71
C PHE A 124 1.58 11.09 -2.04
N VAL A 125 0.52 11.33 -2.83
CA VAL A 125 -0.77 11.79 -2.32
C VAL A 125 -1.41 10.75 -1.40
N THR A 126 -1.40 9.47 -1.81
CA THR A 126 -1.92 8.37 -0.98
C THR A 126 -1.20 8.29 0.37
N PHE A 127 0.13 8.37 0.37
CA PHE A 127 0.95 8.30 1.59
C PHE A 127 0.59 9.41 2.56
N LEU A 128 0.51 10.65 2.06
CA LEU A 128 0.08 11.80 2.86
C LEU A 128 -1.33 11.59 3.42
N TYR A 129 -2.24 11.10 2.60
CA TYR A 129 -3.65 10.93 2.95
C TYR A 129 -3.89 9.87 4.02
N VAL A 130 -3.15 8.75 3.99
CA VAL A 130 -3.31 7.68 5.00
C VAL A 130 -2.55 7.94 6.29
N SER A 131 -1.54 8.81 6.29
CA SER A 131 -0.72 9.12 7.47
C SER A 131 -1.50 9.63 8.69
N PRO A 132 -2.54 10.48 8.55
CA PRO A 132 -3.43 10.87 9.65
C PRO A 132 -4.00 9.69 10.45
N ILE A 133 -4.28 8.54 9.81
CA ILE A 133 -4.76 7.34 10.50
C ILE A 133 -3.74 6.88 11.55
N VAL A 134 -2.45 6.87 11.18
CA VAL A 134 -1.36 6.50 12.08
C VAL A 134 -1.23 7.51 13.22
N PHE A 135 -1.28 8.82 12.93
CA PHE A 135 -1.18 9.85 13.96
C PHE A 135 -2.33 9.80 14.97
N MET A 136 -3.57 9.53 14.52
CA MET A 136 -4.69 9.28 15.43
C MET A 136 -4.49 8.01 16.28
N CYS A 137 -3.82 7.00 15.73
CA CYS A 137 -3.50 5.79 16.48
C CYS A 137 -2.43 6.05 17.55
N LEU A 138 -1.43 6.88 17.27
CA LEU A 138 -0.39 7.25 18.23
C LEU A 138 -0.86 8.23 19.30
N ASN A 139 -1.78 9.13 18.96
CA ASN A 139 -2.22 10.16 19.89
C ASN A 139 -3.12 9.57 21.01
N ALA A 140 -2.72 9.77 22.27
CA ALA A 140 -3.47 9.34 23.46
C ALA A 140 -4.83 10.06 23.62
N GLN A 141 -4.97 11.29 23.10
CA GLN A 141 -6.24 12.04 23.16
C GLN A 141 -7.32 11.42 22.27
N PHE A 142 -6.94 10.63 21.26
CA PHE A 142 -7.86 9.93 20.38
C PHE A 142 -8.23 8.57 20.97
N SER A 143 -9.49 8.47 21.42
CA SER A 143 -10.09 7.20 21.81
C SER A 143 -10.28 6.29 20.60
N LEU A 144 -10.26 4.96 20.82
CA LEU A 144 -10.43 3.96 19.75
C LEU A 144 -11.68 4.22 18.90
N LYS A 145 -12.81 4.56 19.54
CA LYS A 145 -14.07 4.85 18.84
C LYS A 145 -13.94 6.04 17.89
N LYS A 146 -13.31 7.13 18.34
CA LYS A 146 -13.04 8.31 17.50
C LYS A 146 -12.13 7.94 16.33
N THR A 147 -11.04 7.22 16.60
CA THR A 147 -10.11 6.75 15.57
C THR A 147 -10.83 5.89 14.50
N ILE A 148 -11.71 4.97 14.90
CA ILE A 148 -12.48 4.13 13.96
C ILE A 148 -13.35 5.00 13.04
N TRP A 149 -14.17 5.88 13.62
CA TRP A 149 -15.07 6.73 12.82
C TRP A 149 -14.32 7.66 11.87
N CYS A 150 -13.27 8.34 12.35
CA CYS A 150 -12.44 9.18 11.51
C CYS A 150 -11.75 8.38 10.40
N THR A 151 -11.28 7.16 10.70
CA THR A 151 -10.63 6.30 9.69
C THR A 151 -11.61 5.84 8.61
N ILE A 152 -12.83 5.43 8.99
CA ILE A 152 -13.88 5.05 8.03
C ILE A 152 -14.22 6.25 7.15
N LEU A 153 -14.43 7.43 7.75
CA LEU A 153 -14.75 8.64 7.01
C LEU A 153 -13.64 9.02 6.02
N LEU A 154 -12.38 9.00 6.46
CA LEU A 154 -11.22 9.25 5.60
C LEU A 154 -11.18 8.27 4.42
N LEU A 155 -11.32 6.97 4.67
CA LEU A 155 -11.27 5.96 3.58
C LEU A 155 -12.45 6.09 2.60
N ILE A 156 -13.64 6.44 3.07
CA ILE A 156 -14.81 6.67 2.21
C ILE A 156 -14.64 7.93 1.36
N ILE A 157 -14.20 9.04 1.96
CA ILE A 157 -13.93 10.29 1.23
C ILE A 157 -12.85 10.05 0.18
N PHE A 158 -11.75 9.39 0.55
CA PHE A 158 -10.70 9.04 -0.40
C PHE A 158 -11.19 8.12 -1.52
N GLY A 159 -12.05 7.17 -1.16
CA GLY A 159 -12.79 6.32 -2.09
C GLY A 159 -13.56 7.15 -3.11
N ALA A 160 -14.44 8.02 -2.63
CA ALA A 160 -15.35 8.80 -3.47
C ALA A 160 -14.62 9.76 -4.42
N PHE A 161 -13.57 10.44 -3.95
CA PHE A 161 -12.93 11.51 -4.72
C PHE A 161 -11.65 11.09 -5.46
N TYR A 162 -10.93 10.07 -4.99
CA TYR A 162 -9.59 9.78 -5.49
C TYR A 162 -9.42 8.35 -6.00
N ARG A 163 -9.60 7.35 -5.14
CA ARG A 163 -9.40 5.93 -5.47
C ARG A 163 -10.63 5.12 -5.07
N PRO A 164 -11.62 4.93 -5.98
CA PRO A 164 -12.91 4.28 -5.69
C PRO A 164 -12.83 3.00 -4.84
N TYR A 165 -11.86 2.14 -5.12
CA TYR A 165 -11.68 0.88 -4.40
C TYR A 165 -11.29 1.04 -2.92
N TYR A 166 -10.82 2.21 -2.47
CA TYR A 166 -10.58 2.48 -1.03
C TYR A 166 -11.87 2.51 -0.21
N ALA A 167 -13.03 2.78 -0.83
CA ALA A 167 -14.33 2.68 -0.15
C ALA A 167 -14.68 1.24 0.27
N LEU A 168 -14.07 0.23 -0.37
CA LEU A 168 -14.28 -1.18 -0.04
C LEU A 168 -13.50 -1.62 1.21
N ILE A 169 -12.39 -0.93 1.53
CA ILE A 169 -11.53 -1.24 2.68
C ILE A 169 -12.30 -1.24 4.01
N PRO A 170 -13.07 -0.19 4.38
CA PRO A 170 -13.84 -0.22 5.64
C PRO A 170 -14.94 -1.28 5.65
N ILE A 171 -15.53 -1.62 4.51
CA ILE A 171 -16.56 -2.66 4.41
C ILE A 171 -15.95 -4.04 4.67
N ILE A 172 -14.88 -4.38 3.93
CA ILE A 172 -14.17 -5.65 4.09
C ILE A 172 -13.56 -5.75 5.49
N GLY A 173 -12.91 -4.69 5.98
CA GLY A 173 -12.27 -4.67 7.29
C GLY A 173 -13.26 -4.74 8.45
N GLY A 174 -14.41 -4.08 8.32
CA GLY A 174 -15.53 -4.20 9.27
C GLY A 174 -16.08 -5.61 9.30
N GLY A 175 -16.33 -6.21 8.13
CA GLY A 175 -16.79 -7.60 8.04
C GLY A 175 -15.77 -8.59 8.61
N MET A 176 -14.49 -8.44 8.30
CA MET A 176 -13.40 -9.21 8.89
C MET A 176 -13.39 -9.09 10.42
N TYR A 177 -13.59 -7.88 10.96
CA TYR A 177 -13.67 -7.69 12.41
C TYR A 177 -14.86 -8.43 13.03
N LEU A 178 -16.05 -8.34 12.44
CA LEU A 178 -17.26 -9.03 12.91
C LEU A 178 -17.07 -10.55 12.91
N ILE A 179 -16.50 -11.10 11.83
CA ILE A 179 -16.22 -12.53 11.71
C ILE A 179 -15.16 -12.98 12.72
N SER A 180 -14.20 -12.09 13.01
CA SER A 180 -13.23 -12.31 14.08
C SER A 180 -13.85 -12.32 15.49
N LEU A 181 -15.14 -12.04 15.68
CA LEU A 181 -15.80 -12.22 16.98
C LEU A 181 -16.20 -13.68 17.20
N ILE A 182 -16.40 -14.43 16.12
CA ILE A 182 -16.75 -15.85 16.15
C ILE A 182 -15.53 -16.70 16.57
N SER A 183 -15.78 -17.76 17.33
CA SER A 183 -14.76 -18.70 17.81
C SER A 183 -14.44 -19.76 16.76
N PHE A 184 -13.37 -19.54 15.98
CA PHE A 184 -12.83 -20.53 15.05
C PHE A 184 -11.50 -21.10 15.55
N LYS A 185 -11.19 -22.35 15.15
CA LYS A 185 -9.91 -23.01 15.46
C LYS A 185 -8.71 -22.24 14.89
N ASN A 186 -8.78 -21.83 13.62
CA ASN A 186 -7.75 -20.99 12.99
C ASN A 186 -8.29 -19.60 12.65
N LYS A 187 -8.47 -18.80 13.68
CA LYS A 187 -9.13 -17.50 13.62
C LYS A 187 -8.55 -16.55 12.56
N THR A 188 -7.23 -16.51 12.42
CA THR A 188 -6.54 -15.62 11.47
C THR A 188 -6.86 -15.97 10.03
N ILE A 189 -6.68 -17.24 9.64
CA ILE A 189 -6.94 -17.68 8.27
C ILE A 189 -8.43 -17.56 7.96
N THR A 190 -9.30 -17.95 8.89
CA THR A 190 -10.75 -17.83 8.72
C THR A 190 -11.16 -16.38 8.50
N THR A 191 -10.64 -15.43 9.29
CA THR A 191 -10.96 -14.01 9.11
C THR A 191 -10.52 -13.48 7.73
N ILE A 192 -9.35 -13.87 7.21
CA ILE A 192 -8.90 -13.47 5.86
C ILE A 192 -9.75 -14.14 4.78
N PHE A 193 -10.03 -15.44 4.92
CA PHE A 193 -10.84 -16.20 3.98
C PHE A 193 -12.24 -15.60 3.82
N TYR A 194 -12.90 -15.25 4.92
CA TYR A 194 -14.18 -14.56 4.83
C TYR A 194 -14.07 -13.12 4.33
N GLY A 195 -12.94 -12.43 4.56
CA GLY A 195 -12.66 -11.16 3.90
C GLY A 195 -12.66 -11.29 2.37
N LEU A 196 -12.06 -12.37 1.83
CA LEU A 196 -12.12 -12.68 0.40
C LEU A 196 -13.54 -13.00 -0.06
N LEU A 197 -14.32 -13.76 0.72
CA LEU A 197 -15.73 -14.01 0.40
C LEU A 197 -16.56 -12.72 0.35
N ILE A 198 -16.33 -11.78 1.28
CA ILE A 198 -17.00 -10.47 1.23
C ILE A 198 -16.64 -9.74 -0.07
N ALA A 199 -15.38 -9.77 -0.50
CA ALA A 199 -14.97 -9.17 -1.78
C ALA A 199 -15.67 -9.85 -2.98
N VAL A 200 -15.83 -11.17 -2.96
CA VAL A 200 -16.61 -11.92 -3.98
C VAL A 200 -18.06 -11.46 -4.01
N PHE A 201 -18.73 -11.36 -2.85
CA PHE A 201 -20.11 -10.90 -2.79
C PHE A 201 -20.29 -9.44 -3.23
N LEU A 202 -19.32 -8.57 -2.91
CA LEU A 202 -19.29 -7.19 -3.41
C LEU A 202 -19.14 -7.17 -4.94
N SER A 203 -18.28 -8.02 -5.49
CA SER A 203 -18.12 -8.13 -6.94
C SER A 203 -19.37 -8.67 -7.64
N PHE A 204 -20.05 -9.65 -7.05
CA PHE A 204 -21.32 -10.15 -7.57
C PHE A 204 -22.41 -9.09 -7.55
N SER A 205 -22.48 -8.30 -6.47
CA SER A 205 -23.42 -7.19 -6.36
C SER A 205 -23.14 -6.14 -7.45
N HIS A 206 -21.87 -5.83 -7.72
CA HIS A 206 -21.48 -4.98 -8.84
C HIS A 206 -21.86 -5.59 -10.20
N GLY A 207 -21.60 -6.88 -10.41
CA GLY A 207 -21.95 -7.62 -11.63
C GLY A 207 -23.45 -7.61 -11.92
N ILE A 208 -24.30 -7.77 -10.91
CA ILE A 208 -25.76 -7.68 -11.06
C ILE A 208 -26.20 -6.26 -11.45
N ILE A 209 -25.59 -5.22 -10.87
CA ILE A 209 -26.00 -3.82 -11.09
C ILE A 209 -25.46 -3.26 -12.41
N LYS A 210 -24.22 -3.61 -12.79
CA LYS A 210 -23.49 -3.01 -13.91
C LYS A 210 -23.28 -3.97 -15.10
N GLY A 211 -23.64 -5.24 -14.95
CA GLY A 211 -23.48 -6.27 -15.97
C GLY A 211 -22.07 -6.83 -16.11
N LYS A 212 -21.08 -6.34 -15.33
CA LYS A 212 -19.69 -6.79 -15.36
C LYS A 212 -19.10 -6.88 -13.95
N TYR A 213 -18.26 -7.88 -13.72
CA TYR A 213 -17.64 -8.07 -12.41
C TYR A 213 -16.47 -7.11 -12.17
N LEU A 214 -16.04 -6.96 -10.91
CA LEU A 214 -14.98 -6.01 -10.55
C LEU A 214 -13.63 -6.36 -11.18
N SER A 215 -13.21 -7.64 -11.15
CA SER A 215 -11.92 -8.01 -11.73
C SER A 215 -11.89 -7.95 -13.26
N GLU A 216 -13.05 -8.13 -13.90
CA GLU A 216 -13.23 -7.97 -15.36
C GLU A 216 -13.00 -6.53 -15.81
N VAL A 217 -13.66 -5.56 -15.17
CA VAL A 217 -13.61 -4.14 -15.56
C VAL A 217 -12.28 -3.48 -15.19
N SER A 218 -11.57 -4.05 -14.22
CA SER A 218 -10.30 -3.50 -13.74
C SER A 218 -9.10 -4.22 -14.33
N ARG A 219 -8.70 -5.34 -13.74
CA ARG A 219 -7.48 -6.07 -14.08
C ARG A 219 -7.50 -6.60 -15.51
N GLU A 220 -8.53 -7.35 -15.88
CA GLU A 220 -8.53 -8.03 -17.19
C GLU A 220 -8.64 -7.03 -18.34
N LEU A 221 -9.41 -5.96 -18.18
CA LEU A 221 -9.48 -4.88 -19.17
C LEU A 221 -8.11 -4.24 -19.42
N VAL A 222 -7.39 -3.86 -18.35
CA VAL A 222 -6.05 -3.26 -18.47
C VAL A 222 -5.03 -4.26 -19.02
N ASN A 223 -5.16 -5.53 -18.68
CA ASN A 223 -4.26 -6.58 -19.13
C ASN A 223 -4.44 -6.89 -20.62
N ASN A 224 -5.67 -6.87 -21.14
CA ASN A 224 -5.96 -7.09 -22.55
C ASN A 224 -5.26 -6.05 -23.45
N ASP A 225 -5.22 -4.79 -23.03
CA ASP A 225 -4.52 -3.71 -23.76
C ASP A 225 -2.99 -3.85 -23.73
N ARG A 226 -2.46 -4.74 -22.89
CA ARG A 226 -1.02 -4.94 -22.66
C ARG A 226 -0.49 -6.27 -23.20
N ILE A 227 -1.36 -7.12 -23.75
CA ILE A 227 -0.97 -8.42 -24.34
C ILE A 227 0.05 -8.17 -25.47
N GLY A 228 1.21 -8.82 -25.38
CA GLY A 228 2.30 -8.68 -26.34
C GLY A 228 3.29 -7.52 -26.06
N SER A 229 3.06 -6.72 -25.01
CA SER A 229 4.02 -5.70 -24.58
C SER A 229 5.19 -6.32 -23.81
N ALA A 230 6.43 -5.93 -24.16
CA ALA A 230 7.63 -6.33 -23.44
C ALA A 230 7.65 -5.83 -21.97
N ASP A 231 6.83 -4.83 -21.64
CA ASP A 231 6.70 -4.28 -20.29
C ASP A 231 5.64 -4.98 -19.43
N ALA A 232 4.90 -5.95 -19.98
CA ALA A 232 3.83 -6.68 -19.29
C ALA A 232 4.26 -8.04 -18.70
N ASN A 233 5.56 -8.28 -18.55
CA ASN A 233 6.07 -9.60 -18.13
C ASN A 233 5.59 -10.06 -16.74
N SER A 234 5.25 -9.14 -15.84
CA SER A 234 4.75 -9.45 -14.48
C SER A 234 3.23 -9.34 -14.36
N MET A 235 2.51 -9.42 -15.48
CA MET A 235 1.06 -9.34 -15.55
C MET A 235 0.38 -10.49 -14.80
N ILE A 236 -0.68 -10.17 -14.06
CA ILE A 236 -1.48 -11.12 -13.30
C ILE A 236 -2.68 -11.52 -14.15
N VAL A 237 -2.59 -12.67 -14.81
CA VAL A 237 -3.69 -13.19 -15.64
C VAL A 237 -4.48 -14.21 -14.84
N SER A 238 -5.80 -14.02 -14.76
CA SER A 238 -6.68 -14.98 -14.10
C SER A 238 -6.64 -16.34 -14.82
N PRO A 239 -6.59 -17.47 -14.11
CA PRO A 239 -6.56 -18.79 -14.74
C PRO A 239 -7.88 -19.15 -15.43
N VAL A 240 -8.97 -18.46 -15.08
CA VAL A 240 -10.31 -18.61 -15.65
C VAL A 240 -10.82 -17.21 -16.02
N LYS A 241 -11.57 -17.11 -17.13
CA LYS A 241 -12.20 -15.86 -17.55
C LYS A 241 -13.13 -15.34 -16.46
N THR A 242 -13.05 -14.05 -16.17
CA THR A 242 -13.73 -13.41 -15.04
C THR A 242 -15.13 -12.90 -15.39
N ASP A 243 -15.67 -13.27 -16.54
CA ASP A 243 -17.01 -12.91 -17.05
C ASP A 243 -18.13 -13.81 -16.46
N THR A 244 -17.76 -14.80 -15.66
CA THR A 244 -18.68 -15.72 -14.97
C THR A 244 -18.53 -15.62 -13.46
N TRP A 245 -19.56 -16.01 -12.70
CA TRP A 245 -19.53 -15.95 -11.23
C TRP A 245 -18.39 -16.78 -10.61
N TYR A 246 -18.13 -17.98 -11.16
CA TYR A 246 -17.06 -18.85 -10.69
C TYR A 246 -15.69 -18.32 -11.14
N GLY A 247 -15.62 -17.77 -12.35
CA GLY A 247 -14.43 -17.11 -12.88
C GLY A 247 -14.00 -15.91 -12.05
N GLU A 248 -14.93 -15.03 -11.69
CA GLU A 248 -14.69 -13.90 -10.78
C GLU A 248 -14.23 -14.37 -9.40
N THR A 249 -14.86 -15.41 -8.86
CA THR A 249 -14.47 -15.99 -7.57
C THR A 249 -13.01 -16.46 -7.62
N ILE A 250 -12.67 -17.26 -8.63
CA ILE A 250 -11.31 -17.75 -8.83
C ILE A 250 -10.35 -16.57 -9.05
N GLY A 251 -10.74 -15.57 -9.84
CA GLY A 251 -9.98 -14.36 -10.13
C GLY A 251 -9.61 -13.57 -8.87
N ILE A 252 -10.55 -13.38 -7.94
CA ILE A 252 -10.32 -12.68 -6.67
C ILE A 252 -9.34 -13.46 -5.79
N PHE A 253 -9.57 -14.76 -5.59
CA PHE A 253 -8.70 -15.60 -4.78
C PHE A 253 -7.29 -15.68 -5.37
N TYR A 254 -7.20 -15.98 -6.68
CA TYR A 254 -5.94 -16.06 -7.40
C TYR A 254 -5.18 -14.74 -7.37
N GLY A 255 -5.87 -13.62 -7.56
CA GLY A 255 -5.28 -12.29 -7.50
C GLY A 255 -4.70 -11.97 -6.12
N PHE A 256 -5.45 -12.25 -5.05
CA PHE A 256 -4.97 -12.08 -3.68
C PHE A 256 -3.70 -12.88 -3.41
N PHE A 257 -3.69 -14.17 -3.77
CA PHE A 257 -2.50 -15.01 -3.56
C PHE A 257 -1.35 -14.59 -4.46
N THR A 258 -1.60 -14.23 -5.71
CA THR A 258 -0.53 -13.81 -6.63
C THR A 258 0.13 -12.51 -6.17
N VAL A 259 -0.64 -11.53 -5.68
CA VAL A 259 -0.10 -10.25 -5.19
C VAL A 259 0.66 -10.39 -3.86
N ASN A 260 0.18 -11.26 -2.96
CA ASN A 260 0.70 -11.33 -1.59
C ASN A 260 1.68 -12.48 -1.36
N ILE A 261 1.57 -13.54 -2.16
CA ILE A 261 2.43 -14.72 -2.18
C ILE A 261 2.85 -14.98 -3.63
N PRO A 262 3.70 -14.11 -4.23
CA PRO A 262 4.00 -14.11 -5.67
C PRO A 262 4.94 -15.26 -6.10
N VAL A 263 4.58 -16.52 -5.82
CA VAL A 263 5.36 -17.70 -6.24
C VAL A 263 5.44 -17.78 -7.77
N ASN A 264 4.43 -17.29 -8.48
CA ASN A 264 4.44 -17.18 -9.94
C ASN A 264 5.56 -16.27 -10.47
N GLY A 265 6.05 -15.32 -9.66
CA GLY A 265 7.17 -14.45 -10.02
C GLY A 265 8.52 -15.17 -10.07
N LEU A 266 8.63 -16.40 -9.53
CA LEU A 266 9.84 -17.22 -9.64
C LEU A 266 10.19 -17.59 -11.09
N LYS A 267 9.24 -17.48 -12.03
CA LYS A 267 9.49 -17.61 -13.46
C LYS A 267 10.48 -16.56 -13.99
N HIS A 268 10.67 -15.45 -13.27
CA HIS A 268 11.63 -14.40 -13.61
C HIS A 268 12.92 -14.49 -12.78
N ILE A 269 13.45 -15.71 -12.59
CA ILE A 269 14.63 -15.95 -11.75
C ILE A 269 15.88 -15.16 -12.22
N PHE A 270 15.95 -14.81 -13.50
CA PHE A 270 17.03 -14.00 -14.07
C PHE A 270 16.86 -12.49 -13.88
N SER A 271 15.83 -12.06 -13.16
CA SER A 271 15.58 -10.65 -12.82
C SER A 271 15.77 -10.43 -11.31
N PRO A 272 16.99 -10.08 -10.84
CA PRO A 272 17.30 -9.92 -9.42
C PRO A 272 16.33 -8.99 -8.67
N GLN A 273 15.90 -7.92 -9.32
CA GLN A 273 14.91 -6.98 -8.79
C GLN A 273 13.56 -7.64 -8.44
N ILE A 274 13.09 -8.59 -9.27
CA ILE A 274 11.84 -9.31 -9.04
C ILE A 274 12.00 -10.29 -7.87
N ILE A 275 13.14 -10.99 -7.79
CA ILE A 275 13.42 -11.89 -6.66
C ILE A 275 13.45 -11.13 -5.33
N ILE A 276 14.17 -9.99 -5.29
CA ILE A 276 14.25 -9.16 -4.08
C ILE A 276 12.85 -8.71 -3.65
N PHE A 277 12.00 -8.31 -4.60
CA PHE A 277 10.61 -7.98 -4.32
C PHE A 277 9.82 -9.17 -3.77
N ILE A 278 9.93 -10.36 -4.38
CA ILE A 278 9.22 -11.56 -3.90
C ILE A 278 9.61 -11.86 -2.46
N ILE A 279 10.91 -11.85 -2.15
CA ILE A 279 11.42 -12.06 -0.79
C ILE A 279 10.87 -11.00 0.16
N TRP A 280 10.93 -9.72 -0.22
CA TRP A 280 10.39 -8.63 0.58
C TRP A 280 8.89 -8.80 0.86
N GLN A 281 8.11 -9.14 -0.17
CA GLN A 281 6.67 -9.32 -0.10
C GLN A 281 6.27 -10.51 0.78
N LEU A 282 6.95 -11.66 0.64
CA LEU A 282 6.69 -12.86 1.44
C LEU A 282 7.00 -12.62 2.92
N LEU A 283 8.16 -12.02 3.21
CA LEU A 283 8.56 -11.70 4.57
C LEU A 283 7.63 -10.66 5.21
N LEU A 284 7.26 -9.61 4.46
CA LEU A 284 6.30 -8.61 4.92
C LEU A 284 4.95 -9.25 5.24
N PHE A 285 4.40 -10.04 4.31
CA PHE A 285 3.12 -10.69 4.50
C PHE A 285 3.13 -11.64 5.70
N TYR A 286 4.17 -12.45 5.84
CA TYR A 286 4.34 -13.37 6.98
C TYR A 286 4.37 -12.62 8.32
N ILE A 287 5.20 -11.58 8.45
CA ILE A 287 5.30 -10.82 9.70
C ILE A 287 3.96 -10.18 10.05
N LEU A 288 3.29 -9.55 9.08
CA LEU A 288 1.97 -8.94 9.30
C LEU A 288 0.92 -9.99 9.69
N LEU A 289 0.98 -11.19 9.11
CA LEU A 289 0.06 -12.29 9.42
C LEU A 289 0.23 -12.78 10.87
N VAL A 290 1.49 -12.96 11.31
CA VAL A 290 1.80 -13.35 12.70
C VAL A 290 1.32 -12.28 13.67
N ARG A 291 1.57 -10.99 13.37
CA ARG A 291 1.07 -9.88 14.19
C ARG A 291 -0.45 -9.84 14.24
N PHE A 292 -1.12 -10.04 13.10
CA PHE A 292 -2.57 -10.08 13.04
C PHE A 292 -3.15 -11.21 13.90
N SER A 293 -2.53 -12.39 13.87
CA SER A 293 -2.88 -13.49 14.76
C SER A 293 -2.76 -13.11 16.25
N LYS A 294 -1.63 -12.50 16.64
CA LYS A 294 -1.40 -12.02 18.00
C LYS A 294 -2.44 -10.98 18.44
N CYS A 295 -2.79 -10.03 17.58
CA CYS A 295 -3.79 -9.00 17.86
C CYS A 295 -5.21 -9.57 17.97
N LEU A 296 -5.56 -10.57 17.16
CA LEU A 296 -6.88 -11.23 17.22
C LEU A 296 -7.09 -11.99 18.53
N GLN A 297 -6.03 -12.64 19.04
CA GLN A 297 -6.01 -13.31 20.34
C GLN A 297 -6.04 -12.30 21.49
N ASN A 298 -5.28 -11.20 21.38
CA ASN A 298 -5.09 -10.20 22.44
C ASN A 298 -5.75 -8.85 22.13
N ARG A 299 -6.99 -8.85 21.61
CA ARG A 299 -7.64 -7.65 21.06
C ARG A 299 -7.78 -6.48 22.03
N LYS A 300 -7.99 -6.76 23.32
CA LYS A 300 -8.07 -5.72 24.36
C LYS A 300 -6.72 -5.04 24.59
N LYS A 301 -5.62 -5.77 24.39
CA LYS A 301 -4.25 -5.27 24.60
C LYS A 301 -3.72 -4.48 23.39
N TYR A 302 -4.17 -4.82 22.18
CA TYR A 302 -3.69 -4.22 20.92
C TYR A 302 -4.82 -3.70 20.01
N PRO A 303 -5.76 -2.86 20.51
CA PRO A 303 -6.94 -2.49 19.73
C PRO A 303 -6.64 -1.60 18.53
N LYS A 304 -5.73 -0.62 18.68
CA LYS A 304 -5.33 0.29 17.60
C LYS A 304 -4.45 -0.40 16.56
N GLU A 305 -3.59 -1.33 16.98
CA GLU A 305 -2.83 -2.19 16.07
C GLU A 305 -3.76 -3.11 15.27
N LEU A 306 -4.76 -3.70 15.92
CA LEU A 306 -5.77 -4.54 15.26
C LEU A 306 -6.54 -3.76 14.19
N LEU A 307 -6.95 -2.51 14.48
CA LEU A 307 -7.59 -1.64 13.49
C LEU A 307 -6.70 -1.44 12.25
N VAL A 308 -5.43 -1.09 12.45
CA VAL A 308 -4.49 -0.90 11.33
C VAL A 308 -4.25 -2.19 10.55
N LEU A 309 -4.12 -3.33 11.21
CA LEU A 309 -3.95 -4.62 10.54
C LEU A 309 -5.19 -5.03 9.74
N LEU A 310 -6.41 -4.75 10.24
CA LEU A 310 -7.64 -4.96 9.48
C LEU A 310 -7.67 -4.11 8.20
N ILE A 311 -7.23 -2.85 8.28
CA ILE A 311 -7.11 -1.96 7.11
C ILE A 311 -6.09 -2.51 6.13
N ILE A 312 -4.90 -2.91 6.59
CA ILE A 312 -3.84 -3.45 5.73
C ILE A 312 -4.29 -4.74 5.03
N PHE A 313 -4.87 -5.70 5.74
CA PHE A 313 -5.33 -6.95 5.11
C PHE A 313 -6.54 -6.73 4.18
N SER A 314 -7.43 -5.80 4.50
CA SER A 314 -8.51 -5.40 3.59
C SER A 314 -7.96 -4.75 2.34
N PHE A 315 -6.94 -3.89 2.48
CA PHE A 315 -6.22 -3.32 1.34
C PHE A 315 -5.55 -4.42 0.52
N PHE A 316 -4.90 -5.42 1.11
CA PHE A 316 -4.31 -6.54 0.36
C PHE A 316 -5.35 -7.36 -0.41
N ILE A 317 -6.57 -7.53 0.14
CA ILE A 317 -7.69 -8.17 -0.56
C ILE A 317 -8.13 -7.32 -1.74
N VAL A 318 -8.41 -6.03 -1.53
CA VAL A 318 -8.78 -5.09 -2.58
C VAL A 318 -7.71 -5.06 -3.67
N GLN A 319 -6.44 -5.01 -3.27
CA GLN A 319 -5.31 -5.06 -4.18
C GLN A 319 -5.31 -6.32 -5.06
N GLY A 320 -5.64 -7.48 -4.49
CA GLY A 320 -5.80 -8.72 -5.27
C GLY A 320 -6.91 -8.68 -6.32
N VAL A 321 -7.93 -7.84 -6.14
CA VAL A 321 -9.03 -7.67 -7.10
C VAL A 321 -8.64 -6.74 -8.24
N PHE A 322 -8.00 -5.61 -7.92
CA PHE A 322 -7.83 -4.50 -8.88
C PHE A 322 -6.44 -4.42 -9.53
N GLU A 323 -5.38 -5.00 -8.97
CA GLU A 323 -4.04 -4.81 -9.53
C GLU A 323 -3.80 -5.63 -10.80
N PRO A 324 -3.29 -4.99 -11.87
CA PRO A 324 -2.98 -5.67 -13.12
C PRO A 324 -1.66 -6.44 -13.10
N ASP A 325 -0.68 -5.99 -12.31
CA ASP A 325 0.67 -6.53 -12.31
C ASP A 325 1.38 -6.39 -10.95
N LEU A 326 2.43 -7.18 -10.74
CA LEU A 326 3.19 -7.15 -9.48
C LEU A 326 3.88 -5.81 -9.20
N GLY A 327 4.36 -5.11 -10.23
CA GLY A 327 5.08 -3.84 -10.10
C GLY A 327 4.17 -2.72 -9.58
N THR A 328 2.99 -2.58 -10.18
CA THR A 328 1.94 -1.66 -9.73
C THR A 328 1.49 -2.01 -8.31
N ALA A 329 1.39 -3.31 -7.99
CA ALA A 329 1.06 -3.75 -6.64
C ALA A 329 2.11 -3.33 -5.60
N VAL A 330 3.41 -3.37 -5.92
CA VAL A 330 4.45 -2.85 -5.01
C VAL A 330 4.29 -1.35 -4.81
N ARG A 331 4.15 -0.61 -5.92
CA ARG A 331 4.01 0.84 -5.93
C ARG A 331 2.84 1.27 -5.04
N HIS A 332 1.67 0.65 -5.17
CA HIS A 332 0.51 0.99 -4.34
C HIS A 332 0.67 0.59 -2.86
N LYS A 333 1.44 -0.47 -2.54
CA LYS A 333 1.80 -0.78 -1.14
C LYS A 333 2.69 0.30 -0.52
N ILE A 334 3.54 0.95 -1.31
CA ILE A 334 4.32 2.10 -0.85
C ILE A 334 3.41 3.28 -0.49
N GLY A 335 2.32 3.50 -1.23
CA GLY A 335 1.30 4.49 -0.88
C GLY A 335 0.69 4.28 0.51
N ILE A 336 0.62 3.03 1.01
CA ILE A 336 0.11 2.73 2.36
C ILE A 336 1.21 2.43 3.39
N PHE A 337 2.47 2.70 3.06
CA PHE A 337 3.61 2.37 3.92
C PHE A 337 3.56 2.95 5.34
N PRO A 338 2.97 4.12 5.64
CA PRO A 338 2.80 4.60 7.02
C PRO A 338 2.08 3.58 7.91
N LEU A 339 1.02 2.95 7.39
CA LEU A 339 0.26 1.93 8.11
C LEU A 339 1.12 0.69 8.36
N ILE A 340 1.88 0.26 7.35
CA ILE A 340 2.80 -0.87 7.44
C ILE A 340 3.90 -0.58 8.47
N TYR A 341 4.54 0.58 8.39
CA TYR A 341 5.59 1.01 9.31
C TYR A 341 5.09 1.03 10.76
N PHE A 342 3.90 1.60 10.98
CA PHE A 342 3.24 1.59 12.28
C PHE A 342 2.98 0.17 12.78
N ALA A 343 2.42 -0.70 11.94
CA ALA A 343 2.15 -2.09 12.31
C ALA A 343 3.44 -2.85 12.68
N LEU A 344 4.53 -2.68 11.93
CA LEU A 344 5.80 -3.36 12.20
C LEU A 344 6.45 -2.93 13.52
N TYR A 345 6.30 -1.65 13.91
CA TYR A 345 6.95 -1.08 15.09
C TYR A 345 6.03 -0.73 16.26
N TYR A 346 4.75 -1.10 16.20
CA TYR A 346 3.73 -0.74 17.20
C TYR A 346 4.17 -0.91 18.66
N GLU A 347 4.87 -2.00 18.99
CA GLU A 347 5.34 -2.26 20.35
C GLU A 347 6.37 -1.25 20.84
N SER A 348 7.20 -0.70 19.95
CA SER A 348 8.17 0.34 20.28
C SER A 348 7.43 1.63 20.60
N PHE A 349 6.48 2.02 19.75
CA PHE A 349 5.70 3.26 19.93
C PHE A 349 4.75 3.21 21.13
N ARG A 350 4.21 2.02 21.45
CA ARG A 350 3.37 1.84 22.63
C ARG A 350 4.15 2.07 23.93
N LYS A 351 5.40 1.60 24.03
CA LYS A 351 6.22 1.75 25.24
C LYS A 351 6.52 3.22 25.57
N GLU A 352 6.48 4.10 24.57
CA GLU A 352 6.66 5.54 24.76
C GLU A 352 5.37 6.27 25.19
N LEU A 353 4.20 5.62 25.01
CA LEU A 353 2.88 6.16 25.34
C LEU A 353 2.34 5.71 26.70
N GLN A 354 3.00 4.74 27.34
CA GLN A 354 2.71 4.25 28.70
C GLN A 354 3.75 4.82 29.66
#